data_AF-A0A1V4Q9C2-F1
#
_entry.id   AF-A0A1V4Q9C2-F1
#
_cell.length_a   1.000
_cell.length_b   1.000
_cell.length_c   1.000
_cell.angle_alpha   90.00
_cell.angle_beta   90.00
_cell.angle_gamma   90.00
#
_symmetry.space_group_name_H-M   'P 1'
#
loop_
_entity.id
_entity.type
_entity.pdbx_description
1 polymer ?
#
loop_
_entity_poly.entity_id
_entity_poly.type
_entity_poly.pdbx_seq_one_letter_code
_entity_poly.pdbx_strand_id
1 'polypeptide(L)'
;EELFVRGLVRMVFATETLALGINMPARSVVLERLVKFNGEAHVDLSPGEFTQLTGRAGRRGIDVEGHAVIVWSPELIPEQVAGLAGARTFPLRSSFAPEYNMAVNLIGRLGLAGSRDLLNRSFAQFQADRSVVGQARKVDEMSRQLRRLDVELAGAAQRRGIDPGPIGVDVDTAGPADAADVAHDSEEPYAGFLGYITLREDIRRRERDLRFRRRVEGRDAIADELASLKRGAVIGVPTGRHRGIAVVLESAGAPVDPKPLVLTEDAWCGRVGVADFVNPPEVLGGMRLPRNADRRTGRGRRDLASALRSTGIEMPRGRGSKKRAEAADDAELKRLRHALKAHPAHGIEASDDLFRLAERRNRLLRDIVDARARIGARTSTLGVTFDHIVGVLSELGYVEYVDETVRVTPTGEVLSRIYSESDLVVTECIRAGIWDKLSPPDLAAVVAAMVFESRRESYSGADAMSGNPALRTAIADTIGIWRSVTAVETRHHVSPTREPDTGFSIAVSLWVSGRSLTEALAAAGERGHLLSPGDFVRWNRQVVDLLEQIRLCVGEDSPLARPARVAVGAIRRGVVAAELG
;
A
#
# COMPACT_ATOMS: atom_id res chain seq x y z
N GLU A 1 -33.77 16.48 4.47
CA GLU A 1 -34.18 16.68 3.06
C GLU A 1 -35.55 17.30 2.93
N GLU A 2 -36.60 16.67 3.49
CA GLU A 2 -37.98 17.19 3.39
C GLU A 2 -38.13 18.66 3.80
N LEU A 3 -37.50 19.07 4.90
CA LEU A 3 -37.53 20.46 5.36
C LEU A 3 -36.88 21.44 4.36
N PHE A 4 -35.86 20.99 3.62
CA PHE A 4 -35.21 21.81 2.60
C PHE A 4 -36.08 21.91 1.35
N VAL A 5 -36.68 20.80 0.91
CA VAL A 5 -37.63 20.77 -0.22
C VAL A 5 -38.86 21.64 0.07
N ARG A 6 -39.37 21.62 1.31
CA ARG A 6 -40.46 22.48 1.78
C ARG A 6 -40.06 23.95 1.98
N GLY A 7 -38.77 24.30 1.80
CA GLY A 7 -38.26 25.67 1.96
C GLY A 7 -38.18 26.16 3.40
N LEU A 8 -38.31 25.26 4.40
CA LEU A 8 -38.22 25.58 5.82
C LEU A 8 -36.76 25.72 6.29
N VAL A 9 -35.83 25.06 5.59
CA VAL A 9 -34.39 25.20 5.79
C VAL A 9 -33.80 26.00 4.64
N ARG A 10 -33.12 27.11 4.96
CA ARG A 10 -32.53 28.01 3.95
C ARG A 10 -31.11 27.63 3.54
N MET A 11 -30.39 26.89 4.38
CA MET A 11 -28.99 26.51 4.17
C MET A 11 -28.75 25.08 4.65
N VAL A 12 -28.02 24.30 3.87
CA VAL A 12 -27.66 22.91 4.19
C VAL A 12 -26.15 22.77 4.04
N PHE A 13 -25.52 22.20 5.06
CA PHE A 13 -24.13 21.76 5.01
C PHE A 13 -24.14 20.26 4.71
N ALA A 14 -23.50 19.86 3.61
CA ALA A 14 -23.56 18.50 3.08
C ALA A 14 -22.15 18.00 2.74
N THR A 15 -21.91 16.72 3.01
CA THR A 15 -20.76 16.00 2.45
C THR A 15 -21.03 15.66 0.98
N GLU A 16 -19.99 15.30 0.21
CA GLU A 16 -20.10 14.92 -1.21
C GLU A 16 -21.18 13.85 -1.45
N THR A 17 -21.19 12.80 -0.62
CA THR A 17 -22.16 11.70 -0.71
C THR A 17 -23.61 12.17 -0.57
N LEU A 18 -23.87 13.12 0.31
CA LEU A 18 -25.20 13.72 0.51
C LEU A 18 -25.56 14.63 -0.67
N ALA A 19 -24.60 15.38 -1.22
CA ALA A 19 -24.80 16.25 -2.38
C ALA A 19 -25.08 15.47 -3.69
N LEU A 20 -24.50 14.27 -3.83
CA LEU A 20 -24.71 13.39 -4.97
C LEU A 20 -25.99 12.55 -4.84
N GLY A 21 -26.28 12.03 -3.64
CA GLY A 21 -27.34 11.05 -3.40
C GLY A 21 -28.77 11.61 -3.40
N ILE A 22 -28.96 12.93 -3.35
CA ILE A 22 -30.28 13.53 -3.15
C ILE A 22 -30.59 14.55 -4.24
N ASN A 23 -31.80 14.51 -4.77
CA ASN A 23 -32.30 15.49 -5.73
C ASN A 23 -32.76 16.80 -5.04
N MET A 24 -31.81 17.53 -4.45
CA MET A 24 -32.06 18.84 -3.81
C MET A 24 -31.37 19.97 -4.59
N PRO A 25 -32.01 20.55 -5.62
CA PRO A 25 -31.46 21.72 -6.29
C PRO A 25 -31.55 22.97 -5.39
N ALA A 26 -30.50 23.78 -5.38
CA ALA A 26 -30.39 25.00 -4.57
C ALA A 26 -30.16 26.21 -5.47
N ARG A 27 -30.47 27.43 -5.02
CA ARG A 27 -30.14 28.64 -5.79
C ARG A 27 -28.63 28.81 -5.95
N SER A 28 -27.89 28.54 -4.87
CA SER A 28 -26.44 28.66 -4.84
C SER A 28 -25.80 27.44 -4.19
N VAL A 29 -24.63 27.05 -4.68
CA VAL A 29 -23.77 26.01 -4.11
C VAL A 29 -22.46 26.67 -3.68
N VAL A 30 -21.98 26.32 -2.49
CA VAL A 30 -20.71 26.81 -1.96
C VAL A 30 -19.78 25.61 -1.75
N LEU A 31 -18.59 25.66 -2.35
CA LEU A 31 -17.54 24.67 -2.21
C LEU A 31 -16.45 25.21 -1.29
N GLU A 32 -16.27 24.57 -0.12
CA GLU A 32 -15.22 24.96 0.83
C GLU A 32 -13.83 24.57 0.34
N ARG A 33 -13.70 23.37 -0.24
CA ARG A 33 -12.43 22.81 -0.72
C ARG A 33 -12.63 22.09 -2.04
N LEU A 34 -11.56 21.99 -2.82
CA LEU A 34 -11.53 21.29 -4.12
C LEU A 34 -10.85 19.92 -4.02
N VAL A 35 -10.76 19.38 -2.80
CA VAL A 35 -10.24 18.06 -2.52
C VAL A 35 -11.30 17.22 -1.83
N LYS A 36 -11.28 15.91 -2.06
CA LYS A 36 -12.13 14.93 -1.41
C LYS A 36 -11.33 13.79 -0.82
N PHE A 37 -11.89 13.12 0.18
CA PHE A 37 -11.28 11.93 0.76
C PHE A 37 -11.80 10.68 0.04
N ASN A 38 -10.91 9.85 -0.50
CA ASN A 38 -11.28 8.63 -1.23
C ASN A 38 -11.21 7.35 -0.38
N GLY A 39 -11.01 7.46 0.94
CA GLY A 39 -10.76 6.33 1.84
C GLY A 39 -9.30 6.24 2.31
N GLU A 40 -8.36 6.66 1.46
CA GLU A 40 -6.93 6.57 1.75
C GLU A 40 -6.27 7.95 1.84
N ALA A 41 -6.61 8.85 0.93
CA ALA A 41 -5.98 10.16 0.80
C ALA A 41 -6.98 11.25 0.41
N HIS A 42 -6.58 12.51 0.65
CA HIS A 42 -7.26 13.65 0.05
C HIS A 42 -6.76 13.82 -1.38
N VAL A 43 -7.67 13.66 -2.34
CA VAL A 43 -7.41 13.77 -3.78
C VAL A 43 -8.18 14.95 -4.36
N ASP A 44 -7.64 15.57 -5.40
CA ASP A 44 -8.31 16.67 -6.10
C ASP A 44 -9.64 16.20 -6.71
N LEU A 45 -10.65 17.08 -6.70
CA LEU A 45 -11.91 16.84 -7.39
C LEU A 45 -11.68 16.70 -8.89
N SER A 46 -12.31 15.70 -9.49
CA SER A 46 -12.36 15.58 -10.94
C SER A 46 -13.30 16.63 -11.54
N PRO A 47 -13.13 16.99 -12.83
CA PRO A 47 -14.04 17.92 -13.49
C PRO A 47 -15.50 17.41 -13.51
N GLY A 48 -15.70 16.09 -13.53
CA GLY A 48 -17.03 15.48 -13.49
C GLY A 48 -17.71 15.70 -12.14
N GLU A 49 -17.00 15.47 -11.04
CA GLU A 49 -17.50 15.73 -9.68
C GLU A 49 -17.76 17.20 -9.44
N PHE A 50 -16.84 18.06 -9.89
CA PHE A 50 -17.03 19.52 -9.84
C PHE A 50 -18.30 19.94 -10.57
N THR A 51 -18.54 19.42 -11.78
CA THR A 51 -19.74 19.71 -12.57
C THR A 51 -21.00 19.14 -11.91
N GLN A 52 -20.94 17.96 -11.30
CA GLN A 52 -22.06 17.38 -10.57
C GLN A 52 -22.45 18.21 -9.33
N LEU A 53 -21.46 18.68 -8.57
CA LEU A 53 -21.69 19.52 -7.38
C LEU A 53 -22.24 20.89 -7.77
N THR A 54 -21.58 21.58 -8.69
CA THR A 54 -21.97 22.93 -9.13
C THR A 54 -23.27 22.92 -9.94
N GLY A 55 -23.59 21.84 -10.65
CA GLY A 55 -24.84 21.64 -11.38
C GLY A 55 -26.09 21.54 -10.50
N ARG A 56 -25.95 21.49 -9.17
CA ARG A 56 -27.06 21.65 -8.23
C ARG A 56 -27.50 23.10 -8.05
N ALA A 57 -26.68 24.07 -8.49
CA ALA A 57 -27.02 25.49 -8.43
C ALA A 57 -28.00 25.86 -9.56
N GLY A 58 -29.04 26.61 -9.21
CA GLY A 58 -30.12 27.02 -10.10
C GLY A 58 -31.28 26.02 -10.11
N ARG A 59 -32.44 26.44 -9.59
CA ARG A 59 -33.67 25.64 -9.61
C ARG A 59 -34.48 25.93 -10.87
N ARG A 60 -34.76 24.88 -11.64
CA ARG A 60 -35.56 24.97 -12.86
C ARG A 60 -36.92 25.60 -12.57
N GLY A 61 -37.28 26.63 -13.35
CA GLY A 61 -38.56 27.32 -13.24
C GLY A 61 -38.70 28.27 -12.05
N ILE A 62 -37.66 28.45 -11.24
CA ILE A 62 -37.68 29.32 -10.06
C ILE A 62 -36.56 30.36 -10.13
N ASP A 63 -35.33 29.94 -10.40
CA ASP A 63 -34.16 30.82 -10.45
C ASP A 63 -33.83 31.20 -11.90
N VAL A 64 -33.49 32.47 -12.14
CA VAL A 64 -32.98 32.95 -13.44
C VAL A 64 -31.53 32.51 -13.65
N GLU A 65 -30.77 32.42 -12.56
CA GLU A 65 -29.34 32.09 -12.55
C GLU A 65 -29.03 31.17 -11.37
N GLY A 66 -28.07 30.26 -11.55
CA GLY A 66 -27.48 29.47 -10.47
C GLY A 66 -26.08 30.00 -10.15
N HIS A 67 -25.74 30.09 -8.87
CA HIS A 67 -24.41 30.56 -8.44
C HIS A 67 -23.58 29.41 -7.83
N ALA A 68 -22.40 29.15 -8.38
CA ALA A 68 -21.39 28.30 -7.77
C ALA A 68 -20.27 29.17 -7.18
N VAL A 69 -20.07 29.10 -5.87
CA VAL A 69 -19.08 29.89 -5.14
C VAL A 69 -18.01 28.96 -4.59
N ILE A 70 -16.74 29.29 -4.83
CA ILE A 70 -15.60 28.56 -4.28
C ILE A 70 -14.94 29.44 -3.23
N VAL A 71 -14.77 28.91 -2.03
CA VAL A 71 -14.12 29.63 -0.95
C VAL A 71 -12.62 29.69 -1.26
N TRP A 72 -12.07 30.90 -1.29
CA TRP A 72 -10.64 31.09 -1.53
C TRP A 72 -9.81 30.63 -0.32
N SER A 73 -8.70 29.94 -0.59
CA SER A 73 -7.66 29.61 0.39
C SER A 73 -6.27 29.85 -0.21
N PRO A 74 -5.21 30.01 0.61
CA PRO A 74 -3.84 30.18 0.10
C PRO A 74 -3.32 29.01 -0.74
N GLU A 75 -3.89 27.81 -0.54
CA GLU A 75 -3.53 26.59 -1.25
C GLU A 75 -4.23 26.48 -2.62
N LEU A 76 -5.25 27.31 -2.87
CA LEU A 76 -6.05 27.27 -4.08
C LEU A 76 -5.37 28.02 -5.24
N ILE A 77 -5.19 27.32 -6.36
CA ILE A 77 -4.59 27.85 -7.59
C ILE A 77 -5.72 28.17 -8.59
N PRO A 78 -5.94 29.45 -8.97
CA PRO A 78 -7.04 29.85 -9.85
C PRO A 78 -7.08 29.11 -11.21
N GLU A 79 -5.92 28.78 -11.77
CA GLU A 79 -5.80 28.03 -13.02
C GLU A 79 -6.39 26.62 -12.92
N GLN A 80 -6.28 25.98 -11.75
CA GLN A 80 -6.89 24.67 -11.51
C GLN A 80 -8.41 24.76 -11.50
N VAL A 81 -8.97 25.81 -10.87
CA VAL A 81 -10.41 26.09 -10.88
C VAL A 81 -10.92 26.33 -12.30
N ALA A 82 -10.20 27.15 -13.07
CA ALA A 82 -10.54 27.41 -14.47
C ALA A 82 -10.49 26.11 -15.31
N GLY A 83 -9.52 25.23 -15.04
CA GLY A 83 -9.42 23.90 -15.64
C GLY A 83 -10.62 23.00 -15.33
N LEU A 84 -11.08 22.97 -14.07
CA LEU A 84 -12.26 22.21 -13.65
C LEU A 84 -13.54 22.75 -14.31
N ALA A 85 -13.73 24.06 -14.29
CA ALA A 85 -14.92 24.70 -14.85
C ALA A 85 -14.97 24.68 -16.38
N GLY A 86 -13.80 24.71 -17.04
CA GLY A 86 -13.69 24.71 -18.51
C GLY A 86 -13.74 23.33 -19.15
N ALA A 87 -13.67 22.25 -18.37
CA ALA A 87 -13.65 20.90 -18.88
C ALA A 87 -14.97 20.53 -19.58
N ARG A 88 -14.89 20.03 -20.81
CA ARG A 88 -16.05 19.57 -21.60
C ARG A 88 -16.15 18.05 -21.75
N THR A 89 -15.13 17.34 -21.27
CA THR A 89 -15.02 15.89 -21.41
C THR A 89 -14.70 15.28 -20.04
N PHE A 90 -15.53 14.32 -19.63
CA PHE A 90 -15.40 13.62 -18.36
C PHE A 90 -15.06 12.16 -18.64
N PRO A 91 -13.77 11.78 -18.66
CA PRO A 91 -13.39 10.42 -18.98
C PRO A 91 -13.85 9.48 -17.86
N LEU A 92 -14.82 8.62 -18.16
CA LEU A 92 -15.22 7.54 -17.27
C LEU A 92 -14.08 6.53 -17.18
N ARG A 93 -13.55 6.27 -15.98
CA ARG A 93 -12.53 5.23 -15.76
C ARG A 93 -13.18 4.01 -15.13
N SER A 94 -12.85 2.82 -15.63
CA SER A 94 -13.30 1.57 -15.02
C SER A 94 -12.56 1.35 -13.70
N SER A 95 -13.32 1.10 -12.62
CA SER A 95 -12.78 0.61 -11.34
C SER A 95 -12.88 -0.91 -11.21
N PHE A 96 -13.19 -1.60 -12.31
CA PHE A 96 -13.39 -3.05 -12.31
C PHE A 96 -12.08 -3.79 -11.99
N ALA A 97 -12.12 -4.60 -10.94
CA ALA A 97 -11.06 -5.53 -10.54
C ALA A 97 -11.70 -6.90 -10.23
N PRO A 98 -11.00 -8.02 -10.52
CA PRO A 98 -11.50 -9.34 -10.19
C PRO A 98 -11.37 -9.58 -8.68
N GLU A 99 -12.44 -10.08 -8.07
CA GLU A 99 -12.50 -10.45 -6.65
C GLU A 99 -12.75 -11.97 -6.52
N TYR A 100 -12.51 -12.56 -5.35
CA TYR A 100 -12.65 -14.00 -5.13
C TYR A 100 -14.07 -14.51 -5.42
N ASN A 101 -15.09 -13.88 -4.83
CA ASN A 101 -16.50 -14.18 -5.12
C ASN A 101 -16.80 -14.15 -6.62
N MET A 102 -16.35 -13.10 -7.31
CA MET A 102 -16.55 -12.92 -8.74
C MET A 102 -15.88 -14.05 -9.52
N ALA A 103 -14.62 -14.38 -9.20
CA ALA A 103 -13.88 -15.41 -9.89
C ALA A 103 -14.55 -16.78 -9.78
N VAL A 104 -15.02 -17.15 -8.59
CA VAL A 104 -15.78 -18.39 -8.39
C VAL A 104 -17.10 -18.38 -9.19
N ASN A 105 -17.85 -17.26 -9.16
CA ASN A 105 -19.09 -17.14 -9.92
C ASN A 105 -18.87 -17.22 -11.43
N LEU A 106 -17.80 -16.61 -11.95
CA LEU A 106 -17.45 -16.65 -13.37
C LEU A 106 -17.05 -18.07 -13.78
N ILE A 107 -16.17 -18.72 -13.02
CA ILE A 107 -15.71 -20.09 -13.30
C ILE A 107 -16.89 -21.07 -13.25
N GLY A 108 -17.76 -20.95 -12.24
CA GLY A 108 -18.93 -21.81 -12.11
C GLY A 108 -19.93 -21.69 -13.26
N ARG A 109 -20.00 -20.53 -13.94
CA ARG A 109 -20.95 -20.29 -15.05
C ARG A 109 -20.34 -20.46 -16.44
N LEU A 110 -19.09 -20.05 -16.64
CA LEU A 110 -18.44 -19.91 -17.95
C LEU A 110 -17.21 -20.82 -18.10
N GLY A 111 -16.77 -21.48 -17.03
CA GLY A 111 -15.47 -22.16 -16.96
C GLY A 111 -14.30 -21.17 -16.98
N LEU A 112 -13.08 -21.68 -16.80
CA LEU A 112 -11.88 -20.84 -16.74
C LEU A 112 -11.65 -20.05 -18.05
N ALA A 113 -11.73 -20.71 -19.20
CA ALA A 113 -11.50 -20.09 -20.50
C ALA A 113 -12.55 -19.02 -20.83
N GLY A 114 -13.84 -19.31 -20.58
CA GLY A 114 -14.92 -18.33 -20.79
C GLY A 114 -14.83 -17.14 -19.84
N SER A 115 -14.40 -17.37 -18.60
CA SER A 115 -14.16 -16.29 -17.62
C SER A 115 -13.05 -15.34 -18.10
N ARG A 116 -11.93 -15.89 -18.61
CA ARG A 116 -10.83 -15.11 -19.19
C ARG A 116 -11.30 -14.29 -20.39
N ASP A 117 -12.06 -14.87 -21.31
CA ASP A 117 -12.60 -14.15 -22.48
C ASP A 117 -13.48 -12.96 -22.05
N LEU A 118 -14.35 -13.16 -21.05
CA LEU A 118 -15.21 -12.09 -20.54
C LEU A 118 -14.38 -10.94 -19.94
N LEU A 119 -13.35 -11.25 -19.14
CA LEU A 119 -12.47 -10.24 -18.54
C LEU A 119 -11.70 -9.46 -19.61
N ASN A 120 -11.24 -10.13 -20.66
CA ASN A 120 -10.56 -9.49 -21.79
C ASN A 120 -11.48 -8.55 -22.58
N ARG A 121 -12.79 -8.75 -22.51
CA ARG A 121 -13.80 -7.88 -23.14
C ARG A 121 -14.33 -6.79 -22.20
N SER A 122 -13.82 -6.71 -20.98
CA SER A 122 -14.24 -5.72 -20.00
C SER A 122 -13.87 -4.29 -20.40
N PHE A 123 -14.62 -3.30 -19.88
CA PHE A 123 -14.29 -1.89 -20.10
C PHE A 123 -12.91 -1.52 -19.52
N ALA A 124 -12.49 -2.16 -18.42
CA ALA A 124 -11.15 -1.98 -17.87
C ALA A 124 -10.07 -2.40 -18.88
N GLN A 125 -10.21 -3.58 -19.49
CA GLN A 125 -9.27 -4.06 -20.50
C GLN A 125 -9.30 -3.17 -21.75
N PHE A 126 -10.48 -2.78 -22.23
CA PHE A 126 -10.60 -1.87 -23.37
C PHE A 126 -9.86 -0.54 -23.15
N GLN A 127 -9.92 0.02 -21.94
CA GLN A 127 -9.19 1.24 -21.59
C GLN A 127 -7.68 1.01 -21.49
N ALA A 128 -7.25 -0.13 -20.94
CA ALA A 128 -5.86 -0.53 -20.92
C ALA A 128 -5.29 -0.62 -22.36
N ASP A 129 -5.99 -1.35 -23.25
CA ASP A 129 -5.59 -1.54 -24.65
C ASP A 129 -5.54 -0.22 -25.42
N ARG A 130 -6.54 0.65 -25.25
CA ARG A 130 -6.56 1.96 -25.90
C ARG A 130 -5.41 2.86 -25.41
N SER A 131 -5.09 2.80 -24.12
CA SER A 131 -3.94 3.51 -23.57
C SER A 131 -2.63 3.00 -24.16
N VAL A 132 -2.52 1.68 -24.36
CA VAL A 132 -1.40 1.02 -25.03
C VAL A 132 -1.22 1.54 -26.45
N VAL A 133 -2.29 1.69 -27.25
CA VAL A 133 -2.18 2.25 -28.62
C VAL A 133 -1.60 3.67 -28.63
N GLY A 134 -2.02 4.52 -27.68
CA GLY A 134 -1.46 5.88 -27.55
C GLY A 134 0.01 5.87 -27.14
N GLN A 135 0.39 5.00 -26.21
CA GLN A 135 1.77 4.83 -25.77
C GLN A 135 2.66 4.21 -26.85
N ALA A 136 2.14 3.25 -27.63
CA ALA A 136 2.84 2.62 -28.74
C ALA A 136 3.16 3.63 -29.85
N ARG A 137 2.23 4.53 -30.17
CA ARG A 137 2.50 5.65 -31.09
C ARG A 137 3.62 6.56 -30.59
N LYS A 138 3.63 6.86 -29.29
CA LYS A 138 4.69 7.67 -28.66
C LYS A 138 6.04 6.94 -28.68
N VAL A 139 6.05 5.63 -28.46
CA VAL A 139 7.23 4.78 -28.60
C VAL A 139 7.77 4.85 -30.03
N ASP A 140 6.91 4.71 -31.05
CA ASP A 140 7.33 4.80 -32.45
C ASP A 140 7.90 6.19 -32.79
N GLU A 141 7.29 7.26 -32.29
CA GLU A 141 7.84 8.62 -32.44
C GLU A 141 9.23 8.75 -31.80
N MET A 142 9.41 8.27 -30.56
CA MET A 142 10.70 8.26 -29.87
C MET A 142 11.72 7.39 -30.63
N SER A 143 11.33 6.23 -31.16
CA SER A 143 12.22 5.37 -31.96
C SER A 143 12.67 6.05 -33.26
N ARG A 144 11.81 6.84 -33.91
CA ARG A 144 12.21 7.68 -35.06
C ARG A 144 13.19 8.79 -34.64
N GLN A 145 12.98 9.41 -33.49
CA GLN A 145 13.90 10.41 -32.95
C GLN A 145 15.26 9.78 -32.60
N LEU A 146 15.27 8.57 -32.03
CA LEU A 146 16.48 7.81 -31.75
C LEU A 146 17.28 7.55 -33.03
N ARG A 147 16.62 7.07 -34.09
CA ARG A 147 17.27 6.87 -35.41
C ARG A 147 17.92 8.14 -35.96
N ARG A 148 17.31 9.32 -35.75
CA ARG A 148 17.92 10.60 -36.16
C ARG A 148 19.17 10.93 -35.34
N LEU A 149 19.10 10.76 -34.01
CA LEU A 149 20.25 10.96 -33.13
C LEU A 149 21.39 9.99 -33.43
N ASP A 150 21.08 8.75 -33.79
CA ASP A 150 22.03 7.73 -34.23
C ASP A 150 22.81 8.20 -35.46
N VAL A 151 22.13 8.73 -36.47
CA VAL A 151 22.77 9.30 -37.67
C VAL A 151 23.61 10.55 -37.34
N GLU A 152 23.10 11.45 -36.50
CA GLU A 152 23.82 12.65 -36.08
C GLU A 152 25.11 12.30 -35.32
N LEU A 153 25.04 11.32 -34.41
CA LEU A 153 26.18 10.82 -33.65
C LEU A 153 27.19 10.12 -34.56
N ALA A 154 26.73 9.28 -35.50
CA ALA A 154 27.59 8.63 -36.50
C ALA A 154 28.40 9.67 -37.28
N GLY A 155 27.71 10.69 -37.81
CA GLY A 155 28.34 11.74 -38.60
C GLY A 155 29.30 12.59 -37.75
N ALA A 156 28.95 12.87 -36.49
CA ALA A 156 29.82 13.60 -35.57
C ALA A 156 31.08 12.81 -35.19
N ALA A 157 30.98 11.48 -35.06
CA ALA A 157 32.10 10.60 -34.75
C ALA A 157 33.03 10.46 -35.96
N GLN A 158 32.45 10.26 -37.15
CA GLN A 158 33.20 10.13 -38.41
C GLN A 158 33.99 11.41 -38.74
N ARG A 159 33.42 12.60 -38.53
CA ARG A 159 34.14 13.89 -38.71
C ARG A 159 35.38 14.02 -37.82
N ARG A 160 35.44 13.26 -36.73
CA ARG A 160 36.55 13.24 -35.76
C ARG A 160 37.46 12.02 -35.94
N GLY A 161 37.22 11.18 -36.95
CA GLY A 161 37.98 9.95 -37.17
C GLY A 161 37.76 8.90 -36.08
N ILE A 162 36.65 8.97 -35.34
CA ILE A 162 36.30 8.04 -34.27
C ILE A 162 35.26 7.07 -34.81
N ASP A 163 35.47 5.77 -34.59
CA ASP A 163 34.44 4.77 -34.82
C ASP A 163 33.27 5.03 -33.84
N PRO A 164 32.05 5.30 -34.32
CA PRO A 164 30.91 5.47 -33.43
C PRO A 164 30.56 4.20 -32.64
N GLY A 165 30.96 3.02 -33.09
CA GLY A 165 30.55 1.74 -32.52
C GLY A 165 29.16 1.30 -33.00
N PRO A 166 28.49 0.36 -32.30
CA PRO A 166 27.24 -0.23 -32.76
C PRO A 166 26.09 0.81 -32.75
N ILE A 167 25.66 1.20 -33.95
CA ILE A 167 24.52 2.08 -34.20
C ILE A 167 23.33 1.25 -34.69
N GLY A 168 22.10 1.62 -34.33
CA GLY A 168 20.91 0.90 -34.76
C GLY A 168 20.59 -0.32 -33.89
N VAL A 169 20.54 -0.10 -32.57
CA VAL A 169 20.02 -1.11 -31.63
C VAL A 169 18.61 -1.47 -32.05
N ASP A 170 18.37 -2.74 -32.33
CA ASP A 170 17.03 -3.23 -32.61
C ASP A 170 16.23 -3.20 -31.30
N VAL A 171 15.43 -2.15 -31.16
CA VAL A 171 14.62 -1.93 -29.97
C VAL A 171 13.47 -2.95 -29.90
N ASP A 172 13.16 -3.64 -31.00
CA ASP A 172 12.09 -4.65 -31.09
C ASP A 172 12.48 -5.98 -30.42
N THR A 173 13.77 -6.25 -30.24
CA THR A 173 14.28 -7.47 -29.57
C THR A 173 14.82 -7.22 -28.17
N ALA A 174 14.99 -5.96 -27.75
CA ALA A 174 15.50 -5.59 -26.43
C ALA A 174 14.40 -5.57 -25.35
N GLY A 175 14.46 -6.46 -24.37
CA GLY A 175 13.63 -6.42 -23.16
C GLY A 175 14.05 -5.33 -22.15
N PRO A 176 13.32 -5.20 -21.02
CA PRO A 176 13.52 -4.14 -20.03
C PRO A 176 14.91 -4.15 -19.36
N ALA A 177 15.51 -5.34 -19.23
CA ALA A 177 16.87 -5.54 -18.72
C ALA A 177 17.93 -5.42 -19.84
N ASP A 178 17.51 -5.53 -21.10
CA ASP A 178 18.41 -5.88 -22.19
C ASP A 178 19.00 -4.66 -22.90
N ALA A 179 18.60 -3.42 -22.61
CA ALA A 179 19.20 -2.26 -23.28
C ALA A 179 20.71 -2.08 -22.95
N ALA A 180 21.14 -2.59 -21.80
CA ALA A 180 22.56 -2.72 -21.44
C ALA A 180 23.16 -4.06 -21.90
N ASP A 181 22.37 -5.14 -21.87
CA ASP A 181 22.85 -6.49 -22.20
C ASP A 181 22.89 -6.78 -23.71
N VAL A 182 22.10 -6.09 -24.55
CA VAL A 182 22.18 -6.15 -26.03
C VAL A 182 23.50 -5.58 -26.53
N ALA A 183 24.10 -4.64 -25.79
CA ALA A 183 25.48 -4.24 -26.04
C ALA A 183 26.46 -5.35 -25.60
N HIS A 184 26.21 -6.02 -24.47
CA HIS A 184 27.03 -7.13 -23.94
C HIS A 184 27.00 -8.44 -24.74
N ASP A 185 25.93 -8.74 -25.47
CA ASP A 185 25.77 -9.95 -26.31
C ASP A 185 26.51 -9.88 -27.65
N SER A 186 27.10 -8.73 -27.99
CA SER A 186 27.98 -8.59 -29.16
C SER A 186 29.40 -9.12 -28.86
N GLU A 187 30.09 -9.67 -29.86
CA GLU A 187 31.47 -10.16 -29.70
C GLU A 187 32.44 -9.08 -29.16
N GLU A 188 32.13 -7.80 -29.40
CA GLU A 188 32.88 -6.63 -28.89
C GLU A 188 31.95 -5.56 -28.26
N PRO A 189 31.53 -5.74 -27.00
CA PRO A 189 30.47 -4.93 -26.36
C PRO A 189 30.87 -3.50 -26.01
N TYR A 190 32.18 -3.23 -26.06
CA TYR A 190 32.76 -1.93 -25.77
C TYR A 190 33.44 -1.32 -27.00
N ALA A 191 33.07 -1.74 -28.21
CA ALA A 191 33.61 -1.17 -29.45
C ALA A 191 33.12 0.27 -29.72
N GLY A 192 34.01 1.09 -30.27
CA GLY A 192 33.74 2.46 -30.69
C GLY A 192 33.32 3.42 -29.56
N PHE A 193 32.87 4.61 -29.94
CA PHE A 193 32.50 5.67 -28.99
C PHE A 193 31.31 5.28 -28.12
N LEU A 194 30.30 4.60 -28.66
CA LEU A 194 29.17 4.13 -27.87
C LEU A 194 29.59 3.06 -26.85
N GLY A 195 30.49 2.16 -27.22
CA GLY A 195 31.08 1.19 -26.29
C GLY A 195 31.84 1.83 -25.13
N TYR A 196 32.56 2.94 -25.39
CA TYR A 196 33.17 3.76 -24.34
C TYR A 196 32.14 4.35 -23.36
N ILE A 197 31.01 4.82 -23.87
CA ILE A 197 29.94 5.38 -23.03
C ILE A 197 29.30 4.27 -22.18
N THR A 198 29.01 3.10 -22.76
CA THR A 198 28.53 1.92 -22.04
C THR A 198 29.48 1.54 -20.89
N LEU A 199 30.78 1.49 -21.17
CA LEU A 199 31.80 1.19 -20.15
C LEU A 199 31.81 2.20 -18.99
N ARG A 200 31.60 3.50 -19.25
CA ARG A 200 31.45 4.52 -18.19
C ARG A 200 30.18 4.32 -17.38
N GLU A 201 29.08 3.93 -18.03
CA GLU A 201 27.81 3.64 -17.36
C GLU A 201 27.91 2.40 -16.48
N ASP A 202 28.60 1.35 -16.91
CA ASP A 202 28.76 0.11 -16.14
C ASP A 202 29.69 0.27 -14.94
N ILE A 203 30.75 1.09 -15.07
CA ILE A 203 31.55 1.53 -13.91
C ILE A 203 30.66 2.25 -12.89
N ARG A 204 29.83 3.20 -13.34
CA ARG A 204 28.90 3.93 -12.45
C ARG A 204 27.84 3.02 -11.84
N ARG A 205 27.36 2.02 -12.59
CA ARG A 205 26.39 1.00 -12.13
C ARG A 205 27.02 0.14 -11.04
N ARG A 206 28.17 -0.47 -11.32
CA ARG A 206 28.92 -1.30 -10.37
C ARG A 206 29.27 -0.54 -9.09
N GLU A 207 29.69 0.73 -9.19
CA GLU A 207 29.95 1.58 -8.02
C GLU A 207 28.68 1.90 -7.21
N ARG A 208 27.52 2.04 -7.86
CA ARG A 208 26.24 2.19 -7.15
C ARG A 208 25.85 0.90 -6.46
N ASP A 209 25.97 -0.24 -7.13
CA ASP A 209 25.61 -1.55 -6.59
C ASP A 209 26.46 -1.91 -5.38
N LEU A 210 27.78 -1.71 -5.44
CA LEU A 210 28.68 -1.91 -4.31
C LEU A 210 28.36 -0.96 -3.14
N ARG A 211 27.96 0.29 -3.42
CA ARG A 211 27.51 1.23 -2.37
C ARG A 211 26.18 0.83 -1.76
N PHE A 212 25.26 0.32 -2.57
CA PHE A 212 23.96 -0.17 -2.11
C PHE A 212 24.11 -1.43 -1.26
N ARG A 213 24.86 -2.42 -1.75
CA ARG A 213 25.17 -3.66 -1.02
C ARG A 213 25.78 -3.38 0.34
N ARG A 214 26.81 -2.52 0.40
CA ARG A 214 27.41 -2.08 1.67
C ARG A 214 26.40 -1.42 2.61
N ARG A 215 25.46 -0.64 2.06
CA ARG A 215 24.42 0.02 2.87
C ARG A 215 23.43 -1.00 3.43
N VAL A 216 23.04 -1.98 2.63
CA VAL A 216 22.12 -3.07 3.04
C VAL A 216 22.81 -3.97 4.06
N GLU A 217 23.98 -4.52 3.74
CA GLU A 217 24.77 -5.35 4.67
C GLU A 217 25.11 -4.62 5.97
N GLY A 218 25.41 -3.32 5.90
CA GLY A 218 25.62 -2.49 7.09
C GLY A 218 24.34 -2.28 7.91
N ARG A 219 23.19 -2.10 7.25
CA ARG A 219 21.88 -1.95 7.89
C ARG A 219 21.45 -3.25 8.56
N ASP A 220 21.64 -4.38 7.89
CA ASP A 220 21.32 -5.72 8.37
C ASP A 220 22.23 -6.09 9.55
N ALA A 221 23.54 -5.83 9.44
CA ALA A 221 24.47 -6.06 10.56
C ALA A 221 24.14 -5.19 11.79
N ILE A 222 23.67 -3.95 11.61
CA ILE A 222 23.19 -3.12 12.72
C ILE A 222 21.88 -3.70 13.31
N ALA A 223 20.96 -4.15 12.45
CA ALA A 223 19.70 -4.73 12.89
C ALA A 223 19.94 -6.03 13.67
N ASP A 224 20.74 -6.96 13.16
CA ASP A 224 21.08 -8.22 13.83
C ASP A 224 21.69 -7.99 15.21
N GLU A 225 22.61 -7.01 15.32
CA GLU A 225 23.22 -6.68 16.59
C GLU A 225 22.23 -6.02 17.55
N LEU A 226 21.37 -5.10 17.08
CA LEU A 226 20.30 -4.51 17.88
C LEU A 226 19.28 -5.55 18.37
N ALA A 227 19.00 -6.58 17.56
CA ALA A 227 18.14 -7.69 17.91
C ALA A 227 18.80 -8.61 18.95
N SER A 228 20.12 -8.76 18.92
CA SER A 228 20.88 -9.58 19.87
C SER A 228 20.99 -8.95 21.27
N LEU A 229 20.76 -7.64 21.38
CA LEU A 229 20.90 -6.88 22.64
C LEU A 229 19.97 -7.37 23.74
N LYS A 230 20.59 -7.79 24.85
CA LYS A 230 19.90 -8.25 26.06
C LYS A 230 19.66 -7.10 27.03
N ARG A 231 18.59 -7.22 27.82
CA ARG A 231 18.33 -6.31 28.95
C ARG A 231 19.55 -6.23 29.88
N GLY A 232 19.96 -5.00 30.19
CA GLY A 232 21.14 -4.70 31.01
C GLY A 232 22.43 -4.53 30.22
N ALA A 233 22.47 -4.78 28.91
CA ALA A 233 23.63 -4.44 28.08
C ALA A 233 23.82 -2.92 28.02
N VAL A 234 25.07 -2.48 28.08
CA VAL A 234 25.47 -1.07 27.90
C VAL A 234 26.09 -0.92 26.52
N ILE A 235 25.54 -0.01 25.71
CA ILE A 235 25.94 0.26 24.34
C ILE A 235 26.37 1.72 24.17
N GLY A 236 27.21 1.99 23.16
CA GLY A 236 27.53 3.36 22.75
C GLY A 236 26.59 3.85 21.65
N VAL A 237 25.99 5.03 21.83
CA VAL A 237 25.21 5.74 20.80
C VAL A 237 26.10 6.82 20.18
N PRO A 238 26.64 6.62 18.97
CA PRO A 238 27.71 7.46 18.43
C PRO A 238 27.20 8.78 17.82
N THR A 239 25.92 8.84 17.43
CA THR A 239 25.33 9.94 16.64
C THR A 239 23.96 10.35 17.20
N GLY A 240 23.54 11.59 16.91
CA GLY A 240 22.24 12.12 17.32
C GLY A 240 22.29 13.02 18.57
N ARG A 241 21.10 13.46 19.01
CA ARG A 241 20.92 14.39 20.14
C ARG A 241 21.26 13.78 21.51
N HIS A 242 21.23 12.45 21.59
CA HIS A 242 21.44 11.69 22.83
C HIS A 242 22.68 10.80 22.70
N ARG A 243 23.77 11.39 22.19
CA ARG A 243 25.08 10.74 22.04
C ARG A 243 25.68 10.44 23.42
N GLY A 244 26.25 9.25 23.59
CA GLY A 244 26.84 8.82 24.86
C GLY A 244 26.65 7.33 25.08
N ILE A 245 26.79 6.88 26.32
CA ILE A 245 26.47 5.49 26.71
C ILE A 245 24.99 5.35 27.03
N ALA A 246 24.42 4.19 26.72
CA ALA A 246 23.04 3.85 27.02
C ALA A 246 22.90 2.42 27.52
N VAL A 247 22.02 2.19 28.50
CA VAL A 247 21.67 0.85 28.98
C VAL A 247 20.36 0.37 28.37
N VAL A 248 20.32 -0.89 27.93
CA VAL A 248 19.13 -1.54 27.37
C VAL A 248 18.16 -1.91 28.49
N LEU A 249 16.99 -1.29 28.51
CA LEU A 249 15.91 -1.56 29.46
C LEU A 249 14.99 -2.69 28.98
N GLU A 250 14.72 -2.73 27.67
CA GLU A 250 13.93 -3.78 27.01
C GLU A 250 14.62 -4.19 25.71
N SER A 251 14.73 -5.50 25.49
CA SER A 251 15.18 -6.06 24.21
C SER A 251 14.16 -5.76 23.10
N ALA A 252 14.61 -5.83 21.85
CA ALA A 252 13.74 -5.66 20.69
C ALA A 252 12.65 -6.75 20.64
N GLY A 253 11.40 -6.34 20.36
CA GLY A 253 10.26 -7.27 20.25
C GLY A 253 10.03 -7.83 18.85
N ALA A 254 10.68 -7.27 17.82
CA ALA A 254 10.54 -7.66 16.43
C ALA A 254 11.92 -7.89 15.80
N PRO A 255 12.15 -9.01 15.08
CA PRO A 255 13.44 -9.32 14.46
C PRO A 255 13.76 -8.47 13.22
N VAL A 256 12.75 -7.93 12.51
CA VAL A 256 12.92 -7.21 11.23
C VAL A 256 13.22 -5.71 11.41
N ASP A 257 12.69 -5.10 12.48
CA ASP A 257 12.98 -3.69 12.84
C ASP A 257 13.24 -3.60 14.35
N PRO A 258 14.43 -4.08 14.80
CA PRO A 258 14.73 -4.22 16.21
C PRO A 258 14.94 -2.85 16.84
N LYS A 259 13.95 -2.42 17.64
CA LYS A 259 13.94 -1.13 18.34
C LYS A 259 13.98 -1.32 19.86
N PRO A 260 15.14 -1.73 20.42
CA PRO A 260 15.28 -1.87 21.87
C PRO A 260 15.03 -0.54 22.59
N LEU A 261 14.50 -0.64 23.81
CA LEU A 261 14.29 0.53 24.66
C LEU A 261 15.56 0.77 25.47
N VAL A 262 16.13 1.97 25.36
CA VAL A 262 17.37 2.33 26.05
C VAL A 262 17.21 3.56 26.95
N LEU A 263 18.10 3.67 27.94
CA LEU A 263 18.25 4.85 28.78
C LEU A 263 19.68 5.37 28.73
N THR A 264 19.86 6.64 28.40
CA THR A 264 21.19 7.27 28.33
C THR A 264 21.61 7.86 29.66
N GLU A 265 22.89 8.21 29.76
CA GLU A 265 23.47 8.90 30.92
C GLU A 265 22.81 10.25 31.25
N ASP A 266 22.13 10.89 30.30
CA ASP A 266 21.36 12.13 30.51
C ASP A 266 19.92 11.89 30.99
N ALA A 267 19.58 10.66 31.37
CA ALA A 267 18.22 10.24 31.79
C ALA A 267 17.15 10.37 30.69
N TRP A 268 17.57 10.43 29.41
CA TRP A 268 16.66 10.24 28.28
C TRP A 268 16.31 8.75 28.16
N CYS A 269 15.04 8.47 27.89
CA CYS A 269 14.52 7.12 27.68
C CYS A 269 13.78 7.09 26.35
N GLY A 270 14.19 6.21 25.44
CA GLY A 270 13.60 6.12 24.12
C GLY A 270 14.01 4.85 23.39
N ARG A 271 13.35 4.59 22.27
CA ARG A 271 13.73 3.47 21.39
C ARG A 271 14.81 3.95 20.43
N VAL A 272 15.86 3.14 20.28
CA VAL A 272 16.88 3.35 19.27
C VAL A 272 16.72 2.30 18.17
N GLY A 273 16.90 2.70 16.93
CA GLY A 273 16.80 1.81 15.76
C GLY A 273 17.99 1.98 14.84
N VAL A 274 17.96 1.31 13.70
CA VAL A 274 19.09 1.26 12.76
C VAL A 274 19.56 2.63 12.28
N ALA A 275 18.68 3.64 12.27
CA ALA A 275 19.00 5.01 11.87
C ALA A 275 19.90 5.76 12.88
N ASP A 276 19.98 5.30 14.13
CA ASP A 276 20.76 5.94 15.19
C ASP A 276 22.23 5.53 15.19
N PHE A 277 22.62 4.59 14.33
CA PHE A 277 23.94 3.98 14.29
C PHE A 277 24.57 4.07 12.89
N VAL A 278 25.88 4.35 12.87
CA VAL A 278 26.69 4.39 11.64
C VAL A 278 27.41 3.05 11.39
N ASN A 279 27.68 2.30 12.47
CA ASN A 279 28.26 0.96 12.48
C ASN A 279 27.48 0.11 13.50
N PRO A 280 27.52 -1.23 13.44
CA PRO A 280 26.90 -2.09 14.45
C PRO A 280 27.26 -1.67 15.88
N PRO A 281 26.28 -1.56 16.79
CA PRO A 281 26.52 -1.14 18.17
C PRO A 281 27.43 -2.13 18.90
N GLU A 282 28.49 -1.63 19.53
CA GLU A 282 29.37 -2.43 20.37
C GLU A 282 28.83 -2.48 21.81
N VAL A 283 28.80 -3.68 22.41
CA VAL A 283 28.46 -3.86 23.83
C VAL A 283 29.66 -3.50 24.69
N LEU A 284 29.61 -2.33 25.32
CA LEU A 284 30.68 -1.77 26.15
C LEU A 284 30.73 -2.39 27.56
N GLY A 285 29.65 -3.04 28.00
CA GLY A 285 29.59 -3.71 29.29
C GLY A 285 28.16 -4.07 29.69
N GLY A 286 27.95 -4.36 30.98
CA GLY A 286 26.65 -4.73 31.53
C GLY A 286 26.34 -4.02 32.83
N MET A 287 25.07 -3.65 33.01
CA MET A 287 24.53 -3.02 34.20
C MET A 287 23.38 -3.89 34.74
N ARG A 288 23.44 -4.23 36.03
CA ARG A 288 22.37 -5.00 36.68
C ARG A 288 21.15 -4.11 36.89
N LEU A 289 20.04 -4.43 36.21
CA LEU A 289 18.79 -3.70 36.34
C LEU A 289 17.84 -4.35 37.36
N PRO A 290 17.13 -3.56 38.20
CA PRO A 290 16.05 -4.07 39.04
C PRO A 290 14.96 -4.72 38.19
N ARG A 291 14.22 -5.69 38.75
CA ARG A 291 13.07 -6.33 38.06
C ARG A 291 12.04 -5.28 37.60
N ASN A 292 11.74 -4.31 38.47
CA ASN A 292 10.82 -3.20 38.21
C ASN A 292 11.58 -1.87 38.15
N ALA A 293 12.39 -1.68 37.10
CA ALA A 293 13.07 -0.41 36.87
C ALA A 293 12.04 0.68 36.51
N ASP A 294 11.85 1.68 37.38
CA ASP A 294 10.93 2.79 37.12
C ASP A 294 11.49 3.73 36.06
N ARG A 295 10.94 3.61 34.85
CA ARG A 295 11.25 4.45 33.69
C ARG A 295 10.19 5.53 33.42
N ARG A 296 9.05 5.50 34.13
CA ARG A 296 7.89 6.36 33.86
C ARG A 296 8.02 7.70 34.58
N THR A 297 8.64 7.69 35.77
CA THR A 297 8.86 8.92 36.53
C THR A 297 10.19 9.57 36.18
N GLY A 298 10.27 10.90 36.31
CA GLY A 298 11.53 11.62 36.14
C GLY A 298 12.58 11.30 37.22
N ARG A 299 12.15 10.83 38.40
CA ARG A 299 13.04 10.41 39.49
C ARG A 299 13.70 9.07 39.17
N GLY A 300 12.91 8.06 38.80
CA GLY A 300 13.44 6.73 38.46
C GLY A 300 14.42 6.75 37.28
N ARG A 301 14.17 7.56 36.25
CA ARG A 301 15.12 7.75 35.14
C ARG A 301 16.46 8.35 35.58
N ARG A 302 16.46 9.30 36.51
CA ARG A 302 17.70 9.90 37.05
C ARG A 302 18.49 8.93 37.92
N ASP A 303 17.80 8.10 38.70
CA ASP A 303 18.44 7.08 39.54
C ASP A 303 19.14 6.02 38.66
N LEU A 304 18.47 5.55 37.60
CA LEU A 304 19.06 4.63 36.62
C LEU A 304 20.24 5.27 35.86
N ALA A 305 20.12 6.54 35.46
CA ALA A 305 21.21 7.25 34.80
C ALA A 305 22.42 7.47 35.72
N SER A 306 22.17 7.72 37.02
CA SER A 306 23.24 7.79 38.02
C SER A 306 23.93 6.45 38.22
N ALA A 307 23.17 5.37 38.25
CA ALA A 307 23.71 4.03 38.34
C ALA A 307 24.51 3.64 37.07
N LEU A 308 24.05 4.07 35.88
CA LEU A 308 24.81 3.93 34.64
C LEU A 308 26.15 4.68 34.71
N ARG A 309 26.17 5.93 35.18
CA ARG A 309 27.43 6.69 35.36
C ARG A 309 28.38 6.04 36.37
N SER A 310 27.84 5.39 37.41
CA SER A 310 28.65 4.70 38.42
C SER A 310 29.32 3.41 37.93
N THR A 311 28.96 2.92 36.73
CA THR A 311 29.61 1.74 36.13
C THR A 311 31.03 1.99 35.65
N GLY A 312 31.42 3.26 35.45
CA GLY A 312 32.76 3.62 34.93
C GLY A 312 33.01 3.24 33.46
N ILE A 313 31.97 2.83 32.73
CA ILE A 313 32.06 2.48 31.31
C ILE A 313 32.15 3.78 30.50
N GLU A 314 33.23 3.97 29.75
CA GLU A 314 33.38 5.11 28.85
C GLU A 314 33.25 4.68 27.38
N MET A 315 32.74 5.59 26.54
CA MET A 315 32.72 5.39 25.10
C MET A 315 34.15 5.46 24.53
N PRO A 316 34.59 4.50 23.70
CA PRO A 316 35.93 4.52 23.11
C PRO A 316 36.21 5.83 22.36
N ARG A 317 37.30 6.53 22.73
CA ARG A 317 37.74 7.75 22.04
C ARG A 317 38.50 7.37 20.77
N GLY A 318 37.77 7.06 19.69
CA GLY A 318 38.37 6.75 18.39
C GLY A 318 37.41 6.97 17.23
N ARG A 319 37.89 7.63 16.16
CA ARG A 319 37.21 7.70 14.86
C ARG A 319 36.86 6.28 14.45
N GLY A 320 35.57 6.02 14.21
CA GLY A 320 35.08 4.75 13.69
C GLY A 320 36.02 4.23 12.59
N SER A 321 36.50 3.01 12.78
CA SER A 321 37.36 2.31 11.85
C SER A 321 36.82 2.49 10.44
N LYS A 322 37.51 3.28 9.60
CA LYS A 322 37.29 3.27 8.16
C LYS A 322 37.78 1.90 7.68
N LYS A 323 36.93 0.87 7.78
CA LYS A 323 37.12 -0.34 6.98
C LYS A 323 37.30 0.11 5.53
N ARG A 324 38.45 -0.27 4.94
CA ARG A 324 38.84 0.00 3.55
C ARG A 324 37.63 -0.27 2.65
N ALA A 325 37.38 0.62 1.70
CA ALA A 325 36.23 0.46 0.81
C ALA A 325 36.43 -0.78 -0.07
N GLU A 326 35.54 -1.77 0.01
CA GLU A 326 35.52 -2.95 -0.87
C GLU A 326 35.46 -2.59 -2.36
N ALA A 327 34.97 -1.39 -2.70
CA ALA A 327 35.06 -0.86 -4.06
C ALA A 327 36.50 -0.64 -4.57
N ALA A 328 37.50 -0.62 -3.68
CA ALA A 328 38.92 -0.63 -4.05
C ALA A 328 39.44 -2.05 -4.36
N ASP A 329 38.72 -3.09 -3.92
CA ASP A 329 39.12 -4.49 -4.04
C ASP A 329 38.29 -5.29 -5.06
N ASP A 330 37.16 -4.74 -5.54
CA ASP A 330 36.34 -5.34 -6.59
C ASP A 330 37.13 -5.57 -7.90
N ALA A 331 37.34 -6.84 -8.25
CA ALA A 331 38.11 -7.27 -9.42
C ALA A 331 37.47 -6.79 -10.74
N GLU A 332 36.14 -6.76 -10.79
CA GLU A 332 35.38 -6.34 -11.96
C GLU A 332 35.49 -4.84 -12.21
N LEU A 333 35.34 -4.02 -11.17
CA LEU A 333 35.55 -2.57 -11.27
C LEU A 333 36.99 -2.22 -11.66
N LYS A 334 37.98 -3.01 -11.23
CA LYS A 334 39.38 -2.88 -11.70
C LYS A 334 39.49 -3.19 -13.20
N ARG A 335 38.88 -4.29 -13.66
CA ARG A 335 38.82 -4.69 -15.08
C ARG A 335 38.21 -3.59 -15.94
N LEU A 336 37.02 -3.10 -15.58
CA LEU A 336 36.31 -2.05 -16.31
C LEU A 336 37.10 -0.73 -16.36
N ARG A 337 37.73 -0.33 -15.25
CA ARG A 337 38.59 0.87 -15.22
C ARG A 337 39.85 0.74 -16.07
N HIS A 338 40.41 -0.46 -16.15
CA HIS A 338 41.55 -0.74 -17.04
C HIS A 338 41.13 -0.63 -18.50
N ALA A 339 40.02 -1.28 -18.88
CA ALA A 339 39.43 -1.17 -20.21
C ALA A 339 39.11 0.29 -20.57
N LEU A 340 38.62 1.10 -19.63
CA LEU A 340 38.26 2.50 -19.87
C LEU A 340 39.47 3.35 -20.23
N LYS A 341 40.61 3.11 -19.56
CA LYS A 341 41.86 3.82 -19.83
C LYS A 341 42.50 3.38 -21.16
N ALA A 342 42.34 2.11 -21.52
CA ALA A 342 42.87 1.55 -22.76
C ALA A 342 42.01 1.91 -23.99
N HIS A 343 40.80 2.42 -23.79
CA HIS A 343 39.85 2.67 -24.87
C HIS A 343 40.28 3.87 -25.76
N PRO A 344 40.23 3.76 -27.11
CA PRO A 344 40.63 4.84 -28.03
C PRO A 344 39.92 6.18 -27.79
N ALA A 345 38.64 6.12 -27.41
CA ALA A 345 37.81 7.29 -27.08
C ALA A 345 38.14 7.96 -25.72
N HIS A 346 39.08 7.44 -24.92
CA HIS A 346 39.41 8.01 -23.60
C HIS A 346 40.06 9.40 -23.68
N GLY A 347 40.76 9.69 -24.79
CA GLY A 347 41.43 10.98 -25.02
C GLY A 347 40.52 12.12 -25.49
N ILE A 348 39.22 11.87 -25.71
CA ILE A 348 38.27 12.89 -26.17
C ILE A 348 37.93 13.84 -25.00
N GLU A 349 37.95 15.14 -25.26
CA GLU A 349 37.54 16.14 -24.27
C GLU A 349 36.08 15.97 -23.84
N ALA A 350 35.82 16.08 -22.55
CA ALA A 350 34.47 15.91 -21.99
C ALA A 350 33.47 16.98 -22.46
N SER A 351 33.95 18.11 -22.99
CA SER A 351 33.17 19.20 -23.60
C SER A 351 32.69 18.88 -25.02
N ASP A 352 33.18 17.80 -25.64
CA ASP A 352 32.85 17.46 -27.03
C ASP A 352 31.35 17.16 -27.19
N ASP A 353 30.76 17.67 -28.29
CA ASP A 353 29.35 17.47 -28.62
C ASP A 353 28.95 15.99 -28.73
N LEU A 354 29.90 15.08 -29.00
CA LEU A 354 29.69 13.63 -28.98
C LEU A 354 29.13 13.14 -27.64
N PHE A 355 29.63 13.66 -26.51
CA PHE A 355 29.13 13.28 -25.19
C PHE A 355 27.68 13.73 -24.99
N ARG A 356 27.32 14.93 -25.47
CA ARG A 356 25.96 15.46 -25.40
C ARG A 356 25.00 14.65 -26.27
N LEU A 357 25.42 14.28 -27.48
CA LEU A 357 24.65 13.44 -28.40
C LEU A 357 24.44 12.03 -27.83
N ALA A 358 25.49 11.41 -27.29
CA ALA A 358 25.40 10.11 -26.65
C ALA A 358 24.51 10.11 -25.41
N GLU A 359 24.61 11.14 -24.54
CA GLU A 359 23.74 11.23 -23.37
C GLU A 359 22.27 11.37 -23.75
N ARG A 360 21.97 12.21 -24.76
CA ARG A 360 20.60 12.39 -25.27
C ARG A 360 20.06 11.11 -25.90
N ARG A 361 20.89 10.41 -26.68
CA ARG A 361 20.58 9.09 -27.27
C ARG A 361 20.27 8.06 -26.18
N ASN A 362 21.16 7.87 -25.22
CA ASN A 362 20.98 6.88 -24.14
C ASN A 362 19.81 7.20 -23.22
N ARG A 363 19.49 8.48 -23.03
CA ARG A 363 18.26 8.90 -22.32
C ARG A 363 17.02 8.47 -23.10
N LEU A 364 16.97 8.80 -24.39
CA LEU A 364 15.82 8.44 -25.24
C LEU A 364 15.65 6.93 -25.40
N LEU A 365 16.76 6.18 -25.54
CA LEU A 365 16.74 4.72 -25.59
C LEU A 365 16.14 4.13 -24.30
N ARG A 366 16.54 4.62 -23.12
CA ARG A 366 15.93 4.22 -21.84
C ARG A 366 14.45 4.56 -21.78
N ASP A 367 14.06 5.78 -22.17
CA ASP A 367 12.65 6.20 -22.19
C ASP A 367 11.79 5.28 -23.08
N ILE A 368 12.33 4.82 -24.21
CA ILE A 368 11.67 3.87 -25.12
C ILE A 368 11.52 2.51 -24.46
N VAL A 369 12.60 1.96 -23.89
CA VAL A 369 12.61 0.64 -23.22
C VAL A 369 11.64 0.64 -22.05
N ASP A 370 11.66 1.68 -21.21
CA ASP A 370 10.75 1.84 -20.08
C ASP A 370 9.28 2.01 -20.53
N ALA A 371 9.05 2.74 -21.63
CA ALA A 371 7.70 2.88 -22.19
C ALA A 371 7.17 1.55 -22.75
N ARG A 372 8.00 0.75 -23.42
CA ARG A 372 7.64 -0.58 -23.92
C ARG A 372 7.39 -1.57 -22.79
N ALA A 373 8.24 -1.60 -21.77
CA ALA A 373 8.04 -2.43 -20.58
C ALA A 373 6.70 -2.12 -19.91
N ARG A 374 6.35 -0.83 -19.77
CA ARG A 374 5.05 -0.40 -19.24
C ARG A 374 3.85 -0.81 -20.12
N ILE A 375 4.01 -0.78 -21.44
CA ILE A 375 2.99 -1.26 -22.38
C ILE A 375 2.76 -2.77 -22.20
N GLY A 376 3.84 -3.56 -22.14
CA GLY A 376 3.78 -5.00 -21.93
C GLY A 376 3.09 -5.35 -20.61
N ALA A 377 3.48 -4.71 -19.51
CA ALA A 377 2.89 -4.95 -18.19
C ALA A 377 1.39 -4.62 -18.12
N ARG A 378 0.93 -3.53 -18.76
CA ARG A 378 -0.50 -3.13 -18.74
C ARG A 378 -1.41 -4.01 -19.58
N THR A 379 -0.87 -4.63 -20.62
CA THR A 379 -1.68 -5.46 -21.52
C THR A 379 -2.09 -6.78 -20.84
N SER A 380 -1.30 -7.28 -19.89
CA SER A 380 -1.53 -8.56 -19.21
C SER A 380 -2.17 -8.44 -17.81
N THR A 381 -2.29 -7.25 -17.23
CA THR A 381 -2.61 -7.10 -15.79
C THR A 381 -3.90 -7.79 -15.35
N LEU A 382 -5.01 -7.63 -16.07
CA LEU A 382 -6.30 -8.14 -15.59
C LEU A 382 -6.39 -9.67 -15.64
N GLY A 383 -5.94 -10.27 -16.74
CA GLY A 383 -5.89 -11.72 -16.89
C GLY A 383 -4.89 -12.36 -15.92
N VAL A 384 -3.72 -11.74 -15.72
CA VAL A 384 -2.71 -12.22 -14.77
C VAL A 384 -3.23 -12.16 -13.32
N THR A 385 -3.86 -11.06 -12.93
CA THR A 385 -4.48 -10.96 -11.58
C THR A 385 -5.57 -12.01 -11.39
N PHE A 386 -6.40 -12.25 -12.41
CA PHE A 386 -7.40 -13.32 -12.36
C PHE A 386 -6.75 -14.70 -12.19
N ASP A 387 -5.66 -14.98 -12.92
CA ASP A 387 -4.94 -16.25 -12.80
C ASP A 387 -4.29 -16.44 -11.42
N HIS A 388 -3.74 -15.37 -10.82
CA HIS A 388 -3.23 -15.38 -9.45
C HIS A 388 -4.35 -15.67 -8.43
N ILE A 389 -5.53 -15.07 -8.61
CA ILE A 389 -6.72 -15.34 -7.80
C ILE A 389 -7.15 -16.80 -7.92
N VAL A 390 -7.15 -17.37 -9.14
CA VAL A 390 -7.43 -18.79 -9.36
C VAL A 390 -6.40 -19.68 -8.66
N GLY A 391 -5.13 -19.26 -8.62
CA GLY A 391 -4.07 -19.91 -7.86
C GLY A 391 -4.41 -19.99 -6.36
N VAL A 392 -4.79 -18.87 -5.74
CA VAL A 392 -5.24 -18.82 -4.34
C VAL A 392 -6.45 -19.73 -4.11
N LEU A 393 -7.47 -19.63 -4.97
CA LEU A 393 -8.69 -20.43 -4.85
C LEU A 393 -8.41 -21.92 -4.99
N SER A 394 -7.47 -22.31 -5.85
CA SER A 394 -7.06 -23.70 -6.04
C SER A 394 -6.30 -24.24 -4.84
N GLU A 395 -5.35 -23.47 -4.29
CA GLU A 395 -4.56 -23.88 -3.13
C GLU A 395 -5.43 -24.04 -1.88
N LEU A 396 -6.41 -23.15 -1.70
CA LEU A 396 -7.36 -23.22 -0.58
C LEU A 396 -8.51 -24.22 -0.82
N GLY A 397 -8.63 -24.82 -2.02
CA GLY A 397 -9.63 -25.85 -2.31
C GLY A 397 -11.04 -25.32 -2.61
N TYR A 398 -11.17 -24.08 -3.06
CA TYR A 398 -12.42 -23.49 -3.56
C TYR A 398 -12.70 -23.86 -5.03
N VAL A 399 -11.64 -24.16 -5.78
CA VAL A 399 -11.72 -24.72 -7.12
C VAL A 399 -10.79 -25.92 -7.25
N GLU A 400 -11.12 -26.85 -8.13
CA GLU A 400 -10.33 -28.05 -8.41
C GLU A 400 -10.11 -28.22 -9.92
N TYR A 401 -8.97 -28.81 -10.28
CA TYR A 401 -8.65 -29.16 -11.66
C TYR A 401 -9.08 -30.60 -11.93
N VAL A 402 -10.05 -30.78 -12.82
CA VAL A 402 -10.57 -32.08 -13.27
C VAL A 402 -10.47 -32.13 -14.79
N ASP A 403 -9.69 -33.07 -15.33
CA ASP A 403 -9.52 -33.27 -16.78
C ASP A 403 -9.17 -31.97 -17.54
N GLU A 404 -8.18 -31.23 -17.03
CA GLU A 404 -7.76 -29.90 -17.53
C GLU A 404 -8.82 -28.78 -17.45
N THR A 405 -9.97 -29.05 -16.83
CA THR A 405 -11.01 -28.05 -16.57
C THR A 405 -11.05 -27.64 -15.10
N VAL A 406 -11.28 -26.36 -14.83
CA VAL A 406 -11.46 -25.88 -13.45
C VAL A 406 -12.92 -25.96 -13.08
N ARG A 407 -13.23 -26.61 -11.96
CA ARG A 407 -14.58 -26.72 -11.38
C ARG A 407 -14.62 -26.09 -10.00
N VAL A 408 -15.78 -25.53 -9.66
CA VAL A 408 -16.05 -24.94 -8.35
C VAL A 408 -16.38 -26.08 -7.37
N THR A 409 -15.72 -26.11 -6.21
CA THR A 409 -15.98 -27.10 -5.17
C THR A 409 -17.22 -26.72 -4.34
N PRO A 410 -17.81 -27.61 -3.53
CA PRO A 410 -18.89 -27.23 -2.60
C PRO A 410 -18.51 -26.07 -1.67
N THR A 411 -17.23 -25.99 -1.27
CA THR A 411 -16.70 -24.85 -0.49
C THR A 411 -16.66 -23.57 -1.34
N GLY A 412 -16.31 -23.69 -2.62
CA GLY A 412 -16.45 -22.63 -3.62
C GLY A 412 -17.87 -22.07 -3.71
N GLU A 413 -18.88 -22.93 -3.71
CA GLU A 413 -20.27 -22.49 -3.76
C GLU A 413 -20.66 -21.62 -2.55
N VAL A 414 -20.09 -21.89 -1.38
CA VAL A 414 -20.28 -21.05 -0.18
C VAL A 414 -19.68 -19.65 -0.42
N LEU A 415 -18.42 -19.58 -0.85
CA LEU A 415 -17.74 -18.32 -1.17
C LEU A 415 -18.50 -17.48 -2.22
N SER A 416 -19.12 -18.14 -3.21
CA SER A 416 -19.89 -17.48 -4.28
C SER A 416 -21.11 -16.66 -3.81
N ARG A 417 -21.53 -16.84 -2.55
CA ARG A 417 -22.70 -16.17 -1.95
C ARG A 417 -22.33 -15.10 -0.92
N ILE A 418 -21.05 -14.94 -0.59
CA ILE A 418 -20.55 -13.91 0.32
C ILE A 418 -20.02 -12.73 -0.50
N TYR A 419 -20.63 -11.56 -0.32
CA TYR A 419 -20.29 -10.31 -0.99
C TYR A 419 -19.67 -9.35 0.02
N SER A 420 -18.36 -9.50 0.22
CA SER A 420 -17.57 -8.72 1.17
C SER A 420 -16.11 -8.68 0.71
N GLU A 421 -15.37 -7.63 1.05
CA GLU A 421 -13.92 -7.57 0.83
C GLU A 421 -13.16 -8.65 1.60
N SER A 422 -13.75 -9.15 2.70
CA SER A 422 -13.20 -10.24 3.52
C SER A 422 -13.87 -11.59 3.22
N ASP A 423 -14.43 -11.79 2.03
CA ASP A 423 -15.20 -12.98 1.64
C ASP A 423 -14.45 -14.30 1.89
N LEU A 424 -13.16 -14.35 1.54
CA LEU A 424 -12.30 -15.51 1.71
C LEU A 424 -12.06 -15.82 3.18
N VAL A 425 -11.71 -14.81 4.00
CA VAL A 425 -11.49 -14.97 5.44
C VAL A 425 -12.79 -15.40 6.14
N VAL A 426 -13.93 -14.78 5.80
CA VAL A 426 -15.25 -15.16 6.33
C VAL A 426 -15.55 -16.62 6.02
N THR A 427 -15.32 -17.04 4.77
CA THR A 427 -15.62 -18.42 4.34
C THR A 427 -14.71 -19.43 5.02
N GLU A 428 -13.43 -19.10 5.20
CA GLU A 428 -12.49 -19.92 5.97
C GLU A 428 -12.90 -20.05 7.44
N CYS A 429 -13.39 -18.98 8.06
CA CYS A 429 -13.87 -19.01 9.45
C CYS A 429 -15.09 -19.92 9.61
N ILE A 430 -16.01 -19.88 8.64
CA ILE A 430 -17.17 -20.78 8.58
C ILE A 430 -16.70 -22.22 8.39
N ARG A 431 -15.78 -22.46 7.45
CA ARG A 431 -15.22 -23.80 7.17
C ARG A 431 -14.52 -24.42 8.37
N ALA A 432 -13.80 -23.60 9.14
CA ALA A 432 -13.11 -24.03 10.36
C ALA A 432 -14.06 -24.22 11.57
N GLY A 433 -15.32 -23.78 11.47
CA GLY A 433 -16.30 -23.88 12.55
C GLY A 433 -15.96 -23.03 13.79
N ILE A 434 -15.06 -22.04 13.66
CA ILE A 434 -14.58 -21.25 14.81
C ILE A 434 -15.67 -20.32 15.38
N TRP A 435 -16.75 -20.10 14.63
CA TRP A 435 -17.88 -19.27 15.04
C TRP A 435 -19.09 -20.07 15.57
N ASP A 436 -19.07 -21.41 15.47
CA ASP A 436 -20.26 -22.25 15.71
C ASP A 436 -20.83 -22.17 17.13
N LYS A 437 -19.99 -21.82 18.11
CA LYS A 437 -20.35 -21.75 19.53
C LYS A 437 -20.60 -20.32 20.02
N LEU A 438 -20.59 -19.34 19.12
CA LEU A 438 -20.76 -17.95 19.50
C LEU A 438 -22.21 -17.62 19.84
N SER A 439 -22.37 -16.80 20.88
CA SER A 439 -23.66 -16.18 21.18
C SER A 439 -24.03 -15.16 20.09
N PRO A 440 -25.32 -14.78 19.93
CA PRO A 440 -25.70 -13.77 18.94
C PRO A 440 -24.92 -12.44 19.07
N PRO A 441 -24.71 -11.88 20.28
CA PRO A 441 -23.85 -10.70 20.46
C PRO A 441 -22.39 -10.91 20.04
N ASP A 442 -21.82 -12.08 20.32
CA ASP A 442 -20.43 -12.37 20.00
C ASP A 442 -20.24 -12.62 18.50
N LEU A 443 -21.17 -13.30 17.85
CA LEU A 443 -21.15 -13.48 16.40
C LEU A 443 -21.21 -12.14 15.68
N ALA A 444 -22.11 -11.24 16.09
CA ALA A 444 -22.18 -9.90 15.53
C ALA A 444 -20.88 -9.12 15.72
N ALA A 445 -20.22 -9.29 16.87
CA ALA A 445 -18.94 -8.65 17.18
C ALA A 445 -17.80 -9.11 16.28
N VAL A 446 -17.71 -10.42 15.98
CA VAL A 446 -16.68 -10.94 15.06
C VAL A 446 -16.99 -10.54 13.62
N VAL A 447 -18.26 -10.60 13.20
CA VAL A 447 -18.66 -10.15 11.85
C VAL A 447 -18.41 -8.66 11.66
N ALA A 448 -18.62 -7.83 12.68
CA ALA A 448 -18.24 -6.42 12.64
C ALA A 448 -16.76 -6.20 12.34
N ALA A 449 -15.88 -7.08 12.82
CA ALA A 449 -14.46 -6.94 12.55
C ALA A 449 -14.08 -7.16 11.08
N MET A 450 -14.94 -7.85 10.31
CA MET A 450 -14.71 -8.10 8.88
C MET A 450 -15.12 -6.92 7.99
N VAL A 451 -16.03 -6.06 8.47
CA VAL A 451 -16.63 -4.97 7.68
C VAL A 451 -16.22 -3.59 8.17
N PHE A 452 -15.89 -3.45 9.45
CA PHE A 452 -15.55 -2.16 10.03
C PHE A 452 -14.16 -1.70 9.58
N GLU A 453 -14.03 -0.39 9.40
CA GLU A 453 -12.77 0.27 9.05
C GLU A 453 -12.61 1.54 9.89
N SER A 454 -11.57 1.57 10.70
CA SER A 454 -11.16 2.76 11.44
C SER A 454 -10.57 3.83 10.51
N ARG A 455 -10.90 5.10 10.76
CA ARG A 455 -10.44 6.23 9.93
C ARG A 455 -8.95 6.60 10.12
N ARG A 456 -8.22 5.91 11.00
CA ARG A 456 -6.82 6.17 11.36
C ARG A 456 -6.14 4.87 11.75
N GLU A 457 -4.80 4.84 11.73
CA GLU A 457 -3.96 3.78 12.30
C GLU A 457 -4.25 3.62 13.81
N SER A 458 -5.35 2.94 14.11
CA SER A 458 -5.77 2.62 15.44
C SER A 458 -5.42 1.17 15.69
N TYR A 459 -4.75 0.98 16.82
CA TYR A 459 -4.15 -0.26 17.26
C TYR A 459 -5.24 -1.34 17.40
N SER A 460 -5.39 -2.20 16.40
CA SER A 460 -6.26 -3.37 16.40
C SER A 460 -5.54 -4.54 17.07
N GLY A 461 -6.17 -5.13 18.09
CA GLY A 461 -5.61 -6.29 18.76
C GLY A 461 -6.62 -6.88 19.74
N ALA A 462 -6.58 -8.22 19.90
CA ALA A 462 -7.44 -8.95 20.84
C ALA A 462 -7.30 -8.44 22.30
N ASP A 463 -6.19 -7.76 22.61
CA ASP A 463 -5.88 -7.19 23.93
C ASP A 463 -6.72 -5.95 24.30
N ALA A 464 -7.35 -5.28 23.32
CA ALA A 464 -8.24 -4.14 23.59
C ALA A 464 -9.61 -4.57 24.16
N MET A 465 -9.92 -5.87 24.16
CA MET A 465 -11.23 -6.38 24.56
C MET A 465 -11.25 -6.77 26.04
N SER A 466 -12.05 -6.08 26.85
CA SER A 466 -12.32 -6.48 28.24
C SER A 466 -13.64 -7.26 28.32
N GLY A 467 -13.67 -8.40 29.01
CA GLY A 467 -14.91 -9.01 29.51
C GLY A 467 -15.28 -10.44 29.02
N ASN A 468 -15.21 -10.76 27.73
CA ASN A 468 -15.71 -12.06 27.21
C ASN A 468 -14.58 -12.97 26.66
N PRO A 469 -14.22 -14.07 27.36
CA PRO A 469 -13.20 -15.01 26.91
C PRO A 469 -13.54 -15.67 25.56
N ALA A 470 -14.80 -16.03 25.32
CA ALA A 470 -15.21 -16.71 24.09
C ALA A 470 -15.03 -15.81 22.86
N LEU A 471 -15.44 -14.55 22.97
CA LEU A 471 -15.25 -13.55 21.92
C LEU A 471 -13.77 -13.27 21.65
N ARG A 472 -12.95 -13.15 22.71
CA ARG A 472 -11.49 -12.96 22.58
C ARG A 472 -10.84 -14.12 21.83
N THR A 473 -11.18 -15.36 22.18
CA THR A 473 -10.70 -16.56 21.50
C THR A 473 -11.13 -16.55 20.03
N ALA A 474 -12.41 -16.32 19.74
CA ALA A 474 -12.88 -16.31 18.36
C ALA A 474 -12.21 -15.23 17.50
N ILE A 475 -11.93 -14.04 18.04
CA ILE A 475 -11.17 -13.00 17.33
C ILE A 475 -9.72 -13.41 17.12
N ALA A 476 -9.07 -14.01 18.12
CA ALA A 476 -7.70 -14.51 17.98
C ALA A 476 -7.62 -15.62 16.91
N ASP A 477 -8.59 -16.54 16.88
CA ASP A 477 -8.69 -17.61 15.89
C ASP A 477 -8.97 -17.04 14.49
N THR A 478 -9.85 -16.03 14.40
CA THR A 478 -10.13 -15.30 13.14
C THR A 478 -8.87 -14.61 12.60
N ILE A 479 -8.08 -13.97 13.45
CA ILE A 479 -6.78 -13.38 13.07
C ILE A 479 -5.80 -14.48 12.64
N GLY A 480 -5.83 -15.65 13.27
CA GLY A 480 -5.03 -16.83 12.88
C GLY A 480 -5.37 -17.33 11.47
N ILE A 481 -6.66 -17.39 11.14
CA ILE A 481 -7.15 -17.70 9.78
C ILE A 481 -6.72 -16.62 8.79
N TRP A 482 -6.93 -15.34 9.12
CA TRP A 482 -6.50 -14.22 8.27
C TRP A 482 -4.99 -14.27 7.95
N ARG A 483 -4.13 -14.56 8.93
CA ARG A 483 -2.68 -14.74 8.70
C ARG A 483 -2.38 -15.91 7.75
N SER A 484 -3.15 -16.99 7.85
CA SER A 484 -2.98 -18.17 6.99
C SER A 484 -3.42 -17.87 5.56
N VAL A 485 -4.54 -17.17 5.39
CA VAL A 485 -5.05 -16.72 4.09
C VAL A 485 -4.06 -15.75 3.42
N THR A 486 -3.66 -14.69 4.13
CA THR A 486 -2.72 -13.69 3.59
C THR A 486 -1.34 -14.26 3.23
N ALA A 487 -0.89 -15.31 3.92
CA ALA A 487 0.30 -16.04 3.54
C ALA A 487 0.15 -16.74 2.17
N VAL A 488 -1.03 -17.32 1.88
CA VAL A 488 -1.35 -17.90 0.56
C VAL A 488 -1.46 -16.80 -0.50
N GLU A 489 -2.16 -15.71 -0.21
CA GLU A 489 -2.30 -14.57 -1.13
C GLU A 489 -0.94 -14.00 -1.55
N THR A 490 -0.04 -13.85 -0.57
CA THR A 490 1.33 -13.37 -0.81
C THR A 490 2.13 -14.34 -1.70
N ARG A 491 1.97 -15.67 -1.50
CA ARG A 491 2.62 -16.69 -2.35
C ARG A 491 2.16 -16.62 -3.81
N HIS A 492 0.89 -16.31 -4.04
CA HIS A 492 0.30 -16.17 -5.39
C HIS A 492 0.38 -14.76 -5.95
N HIS A 493 1.10 -13.84 -5.30
CA HIS A 493 1.24 -12.44 -5.76
C HIS A 493 -0.11 -11.71 -5.90
N VAL A 494 -1.05 -11.99 -5.00
CA VAL A 494 -2.31 -11.23 -4.83
C VAL A 494 -2.14 -10.23 -3.70
N SER A 495 -2.79 -9.07 -3.82
CA SER A 495 -2.84 -8.08 -2.73
C SER A 495 -3.44 -8.71 -1.47
N PRO A 496 -2.74 -8.69 -0.32
CA PRO A 496 -3.25 -9.31 0.89
C PRO A 496 -4.56 -8.68 1.37
N THR A 497 -5.49 -9.53 1.81
CA THR A 497 -6.74 -9.11 2.45
C THR A 497 -6.44 -8.28 3.70
N ARG A 498 -7.22 -7.21 3.90
CA ARG A 498 -7.09 -6.30 5.05
C ARG A 498 -7.22 -7.03 6.39
N GLU A 499 -6.46 -6.58 7.40
CA GLU A 499 -6.57 -7.12 8.75
C GLU A 499 -7.95 -6.80 9.38
N PRO A 500 -8.60 -7.77 10.05
CA PRO A 500 -9.81 -7.53 10.83
C PRO A 500 -9.69 -6.40 11.85
N ASP A 501 -10.65 -5.47 11.85
CA ASP A 501 -10.66 -4.29 12.72
C ASP A 501 -11.68 -4.44 13.86
N THR A 502 -11.19 -4.60 15.09
CA THR A 502 -12.04 -4.82 16.26
C THR A 502 -12.66 -3.55 16.87
N GLY A 503 -12.43 -2.37 16.28
CA GLY A 503 -12.87 -1.08 16.81
C GLY A 503 -14.39 -0.95 17.01
N PHE A 504 -15.18 -1.68 16.24
CA PHE A 504 -16.66 -1.69 16.35
C PHE A 504 -17.25 -2.92 17.07
N SER A 505 -16.44 -3.96 17.30
CA SER A 505 -16.91 -5.25 17.81
C SER A 505 -17.61 -5.14 19.17
N ILE A 506 -17.07 -4.35 20.09
CA ILE A 506 -17.67 -4.18 21.44
C ILE A 506 -19.00 -3.43 21.35
N ALA A 507 -19.05 -2.38 20.52
CA ALA A 507 -20.23 -1.54 20.37
C ALA A 507 -21.43 -2.32 19.81
N VAL A 508 -21.21 -3.12 18.77
CA VAL A 508 -22.28 -3.96 18.21
C VAL A 508 -22.68 -5.07 19.20
N SER A 509 -21.74 -5.65 19.95
CA SER A 509 -22.05 -6.67 20.97
C SER A 509 -22.97 -6.12 22.06
N LEU A 510 -22.68 -4.93 22.59
CA LEU A 510 -23.53 -4.25 23.57
C LEU A 510 -24.91 -3.93 22.97
N TRP A 511 -24.94 -3.47 21.73
CA TRP A 511 -26.19 -3.17 21.04
C TRP A 511 -27.07 -4.41 20.84
N VAL A 512 -26.51 -5.53 20.39
CA VAL A 512 -27.23 -6.81 20.24
C VAL A 512 -27.70 -7.33 21.60
N SER A 513 -26.93 -7.07 22.67
CA SER A 513 -27.28 -7.44 24.05
C SER A 513 -28.40 -6.57 24.66
N GLY A 514 -28.96 -5.62 23.92
CA GLY A 514 -30.07 -4.78 24.37
C GLY A 514 -29.66 -3.50 25.12
N ARG A 515 -28.37 -3.14 25.15
CA ARG A 515 -27.87 -1.92 25.82
C ARG A 515 -28.31 -0.63 25.13
N SER A 516 -28.19 0.50 25.81
CA SER A 516 -28.60 1.79 25.23
C SER A 516 -27.67 2.22 24.07
N LEU A 517 -28.17 3.10 23.19
CA LEU A 517 -27.34 3.67 22.11
C LEU A 517 -26.14 4.43 22.69
N THR A 518 -26.35 5.16 23.78
CA THR A 518 -25.28 5.91 24.46
C THR A 518 -24.16 5.00 24.94
N GLU A 519 -24.49 3.85 25.53
CA GLU A 519 -23.50 2.86 25.97
C GLU A 519 -22.73 2.25 24.78
N ALA A 520 -23.45 1.92 23.70
CA ALA A 520 -22.83 1.36 22.49
C ALA A 520 -21.88 2.36 21.81
N LEU A 521 -22.30 3.63 21.67
CA LEU A 521 -21.46 4.69 21.11
C LEU A 521 -20.24 5.02 21.98
N ALA A 522 -20.39 4.96 23.30
CA ALA A 522 -19.28 5.14 24.24
C ALA A 522 -18.24 4.02 24.11
N ALA A 523 -18.68 2.79 23.85
CA ALA A 523 -17.79 1.65 23.64
C ALA A 523 -17.08 1.65 22.27
N ALA A 524 -17.68 2.26 21.25
CA ALA A 524 -17.07 2.46 19.93
C ALA A 524 -16.03 3.60 19.90
N GLY A 525 -15.97 4.42 20.96
CA GLY A 525 -15.17 5.64 20.97
C GLY A 525 -13.69 5.38 21.25
N GLU A 526 -12.82 5.72 20.31
CA GLU A 526 -11.38 5.74 20.53
C GLU A 526 -10.96 7.03 21.25
N ARG A 527 -10.28 6.91 22.40
CA ARG A 527 -9.60 8.02 23.09
C ARG A 527 -10.39 9.34 23.14
N GLY A 528 -11.68 9.27 23.45
CA GLY A 528 -12.54 10.45 23.67
C GLY A 528 -13.30 10.97 22.44
N HIS A 529 -13.22 10.31 21.27
CA HIS A 529 -14.07 10.63 20.13
C HIS A 529 -15.15 9.56 19.95
N LEU A 530 -16.41 9.93 20.19
CA LEU A 530 -17.57 9.07 19.99
C LEU A 530 -17.80 8.85 18.49
N LEU A 531 -18.13 7.61 18.11
CA LEU A 531 -18.60 7.30 16.77
C LEU A 531 -19.89 8.09 16.50
N SER A 532 -20.08 8.63 15.29
CA SER A 532 -21.29 9.38 15.00
C SER A 532 -22.51 8.43 14.94
N PRO A 533 -23.72 8.86 15.33
CA PRO A 533 -24.91 8.02 15.21
C PRO A 533 -25.16 7.51 13.78
N GLY A 534 -24.85 8.31 12.76
CA GLY A 534 -24.98 7.91 11.36
C GLY A 534 -23.96 6.83 10.95
N ASP A 535 -22.70 6.98 11.36
CA ASP A 535 -21.68 5.93 11.14
C ASP A 535 -22.07 4.63 11.87
N PHE A 536 -22.64 4.75 13.08
CA PHE A 536 -23.11 3.59 13.85
C PHE A 536 -24.21 2.83 13.09
N VAL A 537 -25.19 3.53 12.52
CA VAL A 537 -26.26 2.89 11.71
C VAL A 537 -25.67 2.26 10.45
N ARG A 538 -24.78 2.97 9.74
CA ARG A 538 -24.10 2.46 8.54
C ARG A 538 -23.37 1.14 8.81
N TRP A 539 -22.56 1.07 9.85
CA TRP A 539 -21.81 -0.15 10.18
C TRP A 539 -22.74 -1.28 10.63
N ASN A 540 -23.78 -0.98 11.42
CA ASN A 540 -24.79 -1.99 11.77
C ASN A 540 -25.51 -2.54 10.53
N ARG A 541 -25.80 -1.71 9.51
CA ARG A 541 -26.37 -2.19 8.24
C ARG A 541 -25.43 -3.18 7.56
N GLN A 542 -24.14 -2.85 7.43
CA GLN A 542 -23.18 -3.77 6.82
C GLN A 542 -23.01 -5.08 7.61
N VAL A 543 -23.06 -5.01 8.95
CA VAL A 543 -23.07 -6.21 9.80
C VAL A 543 -24.33 -7.05 9.57
N VAL A 544 -25.51 -6.41 9.48
CA VAL A 544 -26.77 -7.10 9.15
C VAL A 544 -26.70 -7.77 7.78
N ASP A 545 -26.21 -7.05 6.78
CA ASP A 545 -26.08 -7.57 5.41
C ASP A 545 -25.17 -8.81 5.39
N LEU A 546 -24.01 -8.74 6.05
CA LEU A 546 -23.08 -9.87 6.10
C LEU A 546 -23.64 -11.04 6.94
N LEU A 547 -24.31 -10.79 8.07
CA LEU A 547 -24.97 -11.85 8.85
C LEU A 547 -26.09 -12.53 8.06
N GLU A 548 -26.86 -11.79 7.27
CA GLU A 548 -27.89 -12.36 6.40
C GLU A 548 -27.27 -13.20 5.29
N GLN A 549 -26.18 -12.74 4.65
CA GLN A 549 -25.43 -13.53 3.68
C GLN A 549 -24.89 -14.82 4.28
N ILE A 550 -24.24 -14.75 5.46
CA ILE A 550 -23.74 -15.93 6.18
C ILE A 550 -24.88 -16.93 6.41
N ARG A 551 -26.01 -16.48 6.98
CA ARG A 551 -27.18 -17.33 7.26
C ARG A 551 -27.73 -18.01 6.00
N LEU A 552 -27.89 -17.24 4.91
CA LEU A 552 -28.41 -17.76 3.65
C LEU A 552 -27.44 -18.76 3.00
N CYS A 553 -26.15 -18.58 3.24
CA CYS A 553 -25.11 -19.41 2.65
C CYS A 553 -24.97 -20.77 3.34
N VAL A 554 -24.96 -20.81 4.67
CA VAL A 554 -24.74 -22.04 5.45
C VAL A 554 -25.97 -22.94 5.58
N GLY A 555 -27.15 -22.44 5.24
CA GLY A 555 -28.42 -23.15 5.37
C GLY A 555 -28.96 -23.18 6.80
N GLU A 556 -30.23 -23.59 6.96
CA GLU A 556 -30.95 -23.53 8.24
C GLU A 556 -30.47 -24.54 9.30
N ASP A 557 -29.83 -25.63 8.87
CA ASP A 557 -29.32 -26.69 9.75
C ASP A 557 -27.97 -26.33 10.39
N SER A 558 -27.32 -25.25 9.93
CA SER A 558 -26.04 -24.80 10.46
C SER A 558 -26.18 -24.22 11.87
N PRO A 559 -25.20 -24.46 12.78
CA PRO A 559 -25.19 -23.82 14.10
C PRO A 559 -25.13 -22.29 14.04
N LEU A 560 -24.70 -21.71 12.92
CA LEU A 560 -24.63 -20.25 12.73
C LEU A 560 -25.96 -19.62 12.34
N ALA A 561 -26.90 -20.39 11.76
CA ALA A 561 -28.11 -19.83 11.16
C ALA A 561 -29.03 -19.14 12.18
N ARG A 562 -29.27 -19.82 13.31
CA ARG A 562 -30.11 -19.28 14.39
C ARG A 562 -29.43 -18.08 15.09
N PRO A 563 -28.17 -18.15 15.55
CA PRO A 563 -27.48 -16.98 16.11
C PRO A 563 -27.47 -15.77 15.18
N ALA A 564 -27.19 -15.98 13.88
CA ALA A 564 -27.21 -14.90 12.89
C ALA A 564 -28.60 -14.25 12.77
N ARG A 565 -29.67 -15.05 12.68
CA ARG A 565 -31.06 -14.52 12.65
C ARG A 565 -31.39 -13.70 13.89
N VAL A 566 -31.02 -14.20 15.08
CA VAL A 566 -31.27 -13.51 16.35
C VAL A 566 -30.47 -12.20 16.42
N ALA A 567 -29.21 -12.22 16.01
CA ALA A 567 -28.36 -11.03 15.96
C ALA A 567 -28.95 -9.97 15.03
N VAL A 568 -29.37 -10.34 13.81
CA VAL A 568 -30.02 -9.43 12.86
C VAL A 568 -31.27 -8.80 13.46
N GLY A 569 -32.15 -9.60 14.07
CA GLY A 569 -33.35 -9.09 14.73
C GLY A 569 -33.05 -8.13 15.89
N ALA A 570 -32.00 -8.41 16.67
CA ALA A 570 -31.59 -7.57 17.80
C ALA A 570 -30.88 -6.27 17.36
N ILE A 571 -30.18 -6.28 16.22
CA ILE A 571 -29.57 -5.08 15.63
C ILE A 571 -30.66 -4.13 15.10
N ARG A 572 -31.69 -4.67 14.46
CA ARG A 572 -32.83 -3.93 13.87
C ARG A 572 -33.79 -3.39 14.94
N ARG A 573 -33.30 -2.46 15.78
CA ARG A 573 -34.10 -1.72 16.77
C ARG A 573 -33.73 -0.25 16.81
N GLY A 574 -34.59 0.58 17.42
CA GLY A 574 -34.34 2.01 17.62
C GLY A 574 -33.96 2.74 16.33
N VAL A 575 -32.86 3.51 16.37
CA VAL A 575 -32.38 4.29 15.22
C VAL A 575 -31.98 3.44 14.01
N VAL A 576 -31.54 2.19 14.24
CA VAL A 576 -31.15 1.28 13.15
C VAL A 576 -32.37 0.76 12.41
N ALA A 577 -33.48 0.49 13.13
CA ALA A 577 -34.74 0.07 12.49
C ALA A 577 -35.37 1.19 11.65
N ALA A 578 -35.22 2.44 12.06
CA ALA A 578 -35.79 3.59 11.38
C ALA A 578 -35.17 3.90 10.02
N GLU A 579 -33.92 3.47 9.77
CA GLU A 579 -33.26 3.61 8.45
C GLU A 579 -33.32 2.34 7.59
N LEU A 580 -33.58 1.17 8.18
CA LEU A 580 -33.63 -0.11 7.45
C LEU A 580 -35.04 -0.53 7.01
N GLY A 581 -36.07 0.09 7.58
CA GLY A 581 -37.47 -0.07 7.15
C GLY A 581 -37.86 1.00 6.15
#